data_AF-A0A3B8MF76-F1
#
_entry.id   AF-A0A3B8MF76-F1
#
_cell.length_a   1.000
_cell.length_b   1.000
_cell.length_c   1.000
_cell.angle_alpha   90.00
_cell.angle_beta   90.00
_cell.angle_gamma   90.00
#
_symmetry.space_group_name_H-M   'P 1'
#
loop_
_entity.id
_entity.type
_entity.pdbx_description
1 polymer ?
#
loop_
_entity_poly.entity_id
_entity_poly.type
_entity_poly.pdbx_seq_one_letter_code
_entity_poly.pdbx_strand_id
1 'polypeptide(L)'
;ICTGGGHLYELIAGHDRFNADLRPNLEDALVTRGQELGICCHPHDMCTELIAREMGVAVTKPDGGRLDQPLATTPPVAWVGYANDSLKQQIEPVLVSILSRHRM
;
A
#
# COMPACT_ATOMS: atom_id res chain seq x y z
N ILE A 1 -13.57 -6.76 -1.98
CA ILE A 1 -13.06 -6.16 -3.24
C ILE A 1 -12.02 -5.13 -2.84
N CYS A 2 -10.79 -5.23 -3.32
CA CYS A 2 -9.75 -4.22 -3.09
C CYS A 2 -9.75 -3.27 -4.27
N THR A 3 -10.59 -2.24 -4.25
CA THR A 3 -10.55 -1.21 -5.30
C THR A 3 -9.34 -0.29 -5.07
N GLY A 4 -8.14 -0.72 -5.48
CA GLY A 4 -6.94 0.12 -5.43
C GLY A 4 -7.18 1.47 -6.11
N GLY A 5 -7.78 1.49 -7.31
CA GLY A 5 -8.17 2.72 -8.01
C GLY A 5 -9.15 3.62 -7.23
N GLY A 6 -10.07 3.05 -6.46
CA GLY A 6 -10.98 3.83 -5.60
C GLY A 6 -10.22 4.51 -4.46
N HIS A 7 -9.35 3.77 -3.76
CA HIS A 7 -8.52 4.34 -2.69
C HIS A 7 -7.53 5.38 -3.22
N LEU A 8 -6.96 5.17 -4.41
CA LEU A 8 -6.10 6.16 -5.06
C LEU A 8 -6.88 7.44 -5.40
N TYR A 9 -8.14 7.32 -5.87
CA TYR A 9 -9.00 8.48 -6.10
C TYR A 9 -9.25 9.28 -4.81
N GLU A 10 -9.56 8.63 -3.69
CA GLU A 10 -9.78 9.32 -2.42
C GLU A 10 -8.55 10.09 -1.93
N LEU A 11 -7.33 9.56 -2.20
CA LEU A 11 -6.07 10.26 -1.94
C LEU A 11 -5.89 11.47 -2.88
N ILE A 12 -6.17 11.32 -4.18
CA ILE A 12 -6.07 12.40 -5.17
C ILE A 12 -7.06 13.53 -4.85
N ALA A 13 -8.29 13.17 -4.46
CA ALA A 13 -9.32 14.13 -4.07
C ALA A 13 -9.02 14.83 -2.73
N GLY A 14 -8.02 14.34 -1.98
CA GLY A 14 -7.66 14.84 -0.66
C GLY A 14 -8.69 14.50 0.43
N HIS A 15 -9.61 13.57 0.16
CA HIS A 15 -10.55 13.04 1.15
C HIS A 15 -9.80 12.17 2.16
N ASP A 16 -8.91 11.30 1.65
CA ASP A 16 -7.98 10.54 2.46
C ASP A 16 -6.64 11.26 2.54
N ARG A 17 -6.04 11.31 3.74
CA ARG A 17 -4.66 11.79 3.93
C ARG A 17 -3.63 10.67 3.79
N PHE A 18 -4.05 9.44 4.11
CA PHE A 18 -3.23 8.25 4.19
C PHE A 18 -4.11 7.01 4.01
N ASN A 19 -3.66 6.06 3.21
CA ASN A 19 -4.33 4.78 3.00
C ASN A 19 -3.27 3.71 2.68
N ALA A 20 -3.49 2.45 3.06
CA ALA A 20 -2.53 1.38 2.84
C ALA A 20 -3.21 0.01 2.76
N ASP A 21 -2.66 -0.86 1.92
CA ASP A 21 -2.89 -2.29 2.02
C ASP A 21 -1.63 -2.99 2.55
N LEU A 22 -1.71 -3.40 3.82
CA LEU A 22 -0.63 -4.10 4.53
C LEU A 22 -0.95 -5.58 4.73
N ARG A 23 -2.06 -6.08 4.17
CA ARG A 23 -2.48 -7.48 4.35
C ARG A 23 -1.41 -8.47 3.87
N PRO A 24 -0.71 -8.26 2.74
CA PRO A 24 0.35 -9.18 2.33
C PRO A 24 1.48 -9.30 3.35
N ASN A 25 1.78 -8.26 4.13
CA ASN A 25 2.78 -8.30 5.20
C ASN A 25 2.36 -9.15 6.41
N LEU A 26 1.10 -9.56 6.49
CA LEU A 26 0.56 -10.38 7.58
C LEU A 26 0.58 -11.89 7.26
N GLU A 27 1.00 -12.29 6.06
CA GLU A 27 0.92 -13.69 5.61
C GLU A 27 1.61 -14.66 6.60
N ASP A 28 2.86 -14.41 6.98
CA ASP A 28 3.61 -15.26 7.92
C ASP A 28 2.91 -15.37 9.28
N ALA A 29 2.35 -14.26 9.77
CA ALA A 29 1.64 -14.21 11.04
C ALA A 29 0.31 -14.99 10.99
N LEU A 30 -0.38 -14.98 9.85
CA LEU A 30 -1.61 -15.74 9.60
C LEU A 30 -1.31 -17.23 9.47
N VAL A 31 -0.28 -17.60 8.71
CA VAL A 31 0.16 -19.00 8.54
C VAL A 31 0.49 -19.63 9.90
N THR A 32 1.19 -18.90 10.77
CA THR A 32 1.51 -19.37 12.14
C THR A 32 0.25 -19.64 12.99
N ARG A 33 -0.87 -19.02 12.66
CA ARG A 33 -2.18 -19.20 13.33
C ARG A 33 -3.08 -20.21 12.61
N GLY A 34 -2.60 -20.87 11.56
CA GLY A 34 -3.40 -21.77 10.73
C GLY A 34 -4.48 -21.04 9.93
N GLN A 35 -4.23 -19.79 9.55
CA GLN A 35 -5.14 -18.95 8.76
C GLN A 35 -4.53 -18.65 7.39
N GLU A 36 -5.37 -18.49 6.37
CA GLU A 36 -4.96 -18.09 5.02
C GLU A 36 -5.07 -16.57 4.83
N LEU A 37 -4.28 -16.03 3.90
CA LEU A 37 -4.37 -14.63 3.50
C LEU A 37 -5.74 -14.35 2.86
N GLY A 38 -6.46 -13.38 3.42
CA GLY A 38 -7.73 -12.91 2.84
C GLY A 38 -7.52 -12.09 1.55
N ILE A 39 -8.60 -11.52 1.04
CA ILE A 39 -8.53 -10.65 -0.15
C ILE A 39 -7.56 -9.49 0.14
N CYS A 40 -6.57 -9.31 -0.74
CA CYS A 40 -5.60 -8.21 -0.74
C CYS A 40 -5.52 -7.57 -2.14
N CYS A 41 -4.75 -6.50 -2.24
CA CYS A 41 -4.44 -5.81 -3.49
C CYS A 41 -3.55 -6.70 -4.38
N HIS A 42 -3.78 -6.65 -5.68
CA HIS A 42 -3.00 -7.32 -6.73
C HIS A 42 -2.51 -6.28 -7.75
N PRO A 43 -1.59 -6.61 -8.68
CA PRO A 43 -0.98 -5.58 -9.52
C PRO A 43 -1.99 -4.83 -10.41
N HIS A 44 -3.09 -5.49 -10.80
CA HIS A 44 -4.15 -4.86 -11.58
C HIS A 44 -4.95 -3.82 -10.78
N ASP A 45 -5.04 -3.94 -9.46
CA ASP A 45 -5.71 -2.94 -8.60
C ASP A 45 -4.91 -1.63 -8.55
N MET A 46 -3.60 -1.69 -8.80
CA MET A 46 -2.66 -0.55 -8.83
C MET A 46 -2.38 -0.03 -10.25
N CYS A 47 -3.14 -0.45 -11.26
CA CYS A 47 -2.92 -0.02 -12.65
C CYS A 47 -3.04 1.50 -12.87
N THR A 48 -3.67 2.21 -11.93
CA THR A 48 -3.83 3.68 -11.95
C THR A 48 -2.87 4.41 -11.02
N GLU A 49 -1.91 3.73 -10.38
CA GLU A 49 -0.91 4.35 -9.50
C GLU A 49 -0.16 5.49 -10.20
N LEU A 50 0.19 5.32 -11.47
CA LEU A 50 0.90 6.35 -12.23
C LEU A 50 0.11 7.67 -12.24
N ILE A 51 -1.21 7.62 -12.40
CA ILE A 51 -2.06 8.81 -12.39
C ILE A 51 -2.02 9.47 -11.01
N ALA A 52 -2.13 8.68 -9.93
CA ALA A 52 -2.05 9.22 -8.57
C ALA A 52 -0.72 9.94 -8.32
N ARG A 53 0.38 9.33 -8.78
CA ARG A 53 1.72 9.92 -8.65
C ARG A 53 1.88 11.22 -9.43
N GLU A 54 1.38 11.29 -10.66
CA GLU A 54 1.37 12.54 -11.45
C GLU A 54 0.47 13.63 -10.82
N MET A 55 -0.52 13.24 -10.02
CA MET A 55 -1.38 14.16 -9.26
C MET A 55 -0.80 14.57 -7.90
N GLY A 56 0.43 14.15 -7.57
CA GLY A 56 1.13 14.52 -6.33
C GLY A 56 0.87 13.60 -5.13
N VAL A 57 0.13 12.49 -5.31
CA VAL A 57 0.02 11.44 -4.30
C VAL A 57 1.32 10.64 -4.29
N ALA A 58 1.91 10.45 -3.11
CA ALA A 58 3.07 9.57 -2.98
C ALA A 58 2.61 8.13 -2.72
N VAL A 59 3.03 7.19 -3.56
CA VAL A 59 2.73 5.76 -3.41
C VAL A 59 4.04 4.97 -3.28
N THR A 60 4.14 4.16 -2.23
CA THR A 60 5.34 3.38 -1.88
C THR A 60 5.00 1.94 -1.52
N LYS A 61 6.03 1.10 -1.46
CA LYS A 61 6.01 -0.16 -0.72
C LYS A 61 6.01 0.14 0.80
N PRO A 62 5.62 -0.82 1.65
CA PRO A 62 5.60 -0.61 3.10
C PRO A 62 6.95 -0.24 3.73
N ASP A 63 8.05 -0.58 3.07
CA ASP A 63 9.42 -0.20 3.46
C ASP A 63 9.83 1.22 3.02
N GLY A 64 8.92 1.96 2.38
CA GLY A 64 9.16 3.29 1.80
C GLY A 64 9.79 3.27 0.40
N GLY A 65 10.12 2.09 -0.12
CA GLY A 65 10.65 1.91 -1.47
C GLY A 65 9.62 2.22 -2.55
N ARG A 66 10.08 2.42 -3.79
CA ARG A 66 9.18 2.62 -4.95
C ARG A 66 8.31 1.38 -5.16
N LEU A 67 7.03 1.58 -5.44
CA LEU A 67 6.15 0.51 -5.91
C LEU A 67 6.53 0.14 -7.36
N ASP A 68 7.14 -1.03 -7.52
CA ASP A 68 7.74 -1.51 -8.77
C ASP A 68 7.40 -2.97 -9.08
N GLN A 69 6.19 -3.39 -8.68
CA GLN A 69 5.74 -4.77 -8.86
C GLN A 69 5.67 -5.16 -10.34
N PRO A 70 6.05 -6.40 -10.70
CA PRO A 70 5.92 -6.91 -12.06
C PRO A 70 4.47 -6.87 -12.55
N LEU A 71 4.30 -6.74 -13.86
CA LEU A 71 3.01 -6.92 -14.53
C LEU A 71 2.56 -8.38 -14.41
N ALA A 72 1.74 -8.65 -13.39
CA ALA A 72 1.19 -9.95 -13.07
C ALA A 72 -0.26 -9.80 -12.55
N THR A 73 -1.00 -10.90 -12.42
CA THR A 73 -2.42 -10.84 -12.06
C THR A 73 -2.72 -11.29 -10.63
N THR A 74 -1.93 -12.22 -10.10
CA THR A 74 -2.19 -12.91 -8.84
C THR A 74 -1.22 -12.66 -7.67
N PRO A 75 0.00 -12.09 -7.82
CA PRO A 75 0.84 -11.92 -6.65
C PRO A 75 0.25 -10.86 -5.71
N PRO A 76 0.25 -11.08 -4.38
CA PRO A 76 -0.15 -10.07 -3.41
C PRO A 76 0.73 -8.82 -3.52
N VAL A 77 0.10 -7.65 -3.43
CA VAL A 77 0.78 -6.35 -3.48
C VAL A 77 0.50 -5.56 -2.22
N ALA A 78 1.52 -5.36 -1.40
CA ALA A 78 1.45 -4.39 -0.32
C ALA A 78 1.83 -3.01 -0.85
N TRP A 79 1.07 -1.99 -0.44
CA TRP A 79 1.30 -0.61 -0.87
C TRP A 79 0.84 0.37 0.20
N VAL A 80 1.41 1.56 0.15
CA VAL A 80 1.10 2.67 1.04
C VAL A 80 0.95 3.94 0.21
N GLY A 81 -0.10 4.71 0.47
CA GLY A 81 -0.40 5.97 -0.19
C GLY A 81 -0.49 7.13 0.80
N TYR A 82 0.08 8.26 0.41
CA TYR A 82 0.04 9.52 1.13
C TYR A 82 -0.47 10.60 0.18
N ALA A 83 -1.43 11.41 0.61
CA ALA A 83 -2.04 12.40 -0.30
C ALA A 83 -1.04 13.44 -0.82
N ASN A 84 0.11 13.64 -0.16
CA ASN A 84 1.23 14.43 -0.64
C ASN A 84 2.54 14.09 0.11
N ASP A 85 3.66 14.63 -0.37
CA ASP A 85 4.98 14.42 0.22
C ASP A 85 5.13 14.97 1.64
N SER A 86 4.42 16.04 2.00
CA SER A 86 4.47 16.58 3.37
C SER A 86 3.86 15.60 4.38
N LEU A 87 2.77 14.94 4.01
CA LEU A 87 2.16 13.87 4.80
C LEU A 87 3.06 12.63 4.83
N LYS A 88 3.66 12.25 3.70
CA LYS A 88 4.63 11.15 3.64
C LYS A 88 5.77 11.34 4.65
N GLN A 89 6.39 12.52 4.68
CA GLN A 89 7.50 12.83 5.60
C GLN A 89 7.12 12.71 7.09
N GLN A 90 5.85 12.93 7.43
CA GLN A 90 5.36 12.81 8.81
C GLN A 90 4.96 11.38 9.18
N ILE A 91 4.42 10.62 8.23
CA ILE A 91 3.77 9.33 8.50
C ILE A 91 4.71 8.16 8.22
N GLU A 92 5.44 8.16 7.09
CA GLU A 92 6.25 7.03 6.64
C GLU A 92 7.29 6.56 7.67
N PRO A 93 8.07 7.46 8.35
CA PRO A 93 9.06 7.01 9.32
C PRO A 93 8.45 6.25 10.50
N VAL A 94 7.25 6.67 10.94
CA VAL A 94 6.53 6.00 12.03
C VAL A 94 5.99 4.65 11.57
N LEU A 95 5.39 4.60 10.38
CA LEU A 95 4.88 3.36 9.81
C LEU A 95 5.98 2.32 9.63
N VAL A 96 7.08 2.69 8.95
CA VAL A 96 8.23 1.81 8.70
C VAL A 96 8.82 1.31 10.02
N SER A 97 8.92 2.17 11.04
CA SER A 97 9.40 1.78 12.38
C SER A 97 8.51 0.71 13.03
N ILE A 98 7.19 0.87 12.94
CA ILE A 98 6.23 -0.11 13.48
C ILE A 98 6.32 -1.44 12.72
N LEU A 99 6.31 -1.41 11.39
CA LEU A 99 6.39 -2.61 10.57
C LEU A 99 7.70 -3.38 10.83
N SER A 100 8.83 -2.67 10.83
CA SER A 100 10.14 -3.24 11.16
C SER A 100 10.17 -3.88 12.55
N ARG A 101 9.61 -3.22 13.56
CA ARG A 101 9.53 -3.75 14.93
C ARG A 101 8.77 -5.07 15.00
N HIS A 102 7.76 -5.24 14.15
CA HIS A 102 6.94 -6.44 14.09
C HIS A 102 7.38 -7.44 13.02
N ARG A 103 8.47 -7.17 12.30
CA ARG A 103 8.99 -7.98 11.19
C ARG A 103 7.94 -8.20 10.09
N MET A 104 7.25 -7.12 9.75
CA MET A 104 6.26 -7.02 8.68
C MET A 104 6.85 -6.23 7.52
#